data_AF-A0A1H9IAR7-F1
#
_entry.id   AF-A0A1H9IAR7-F1
#
_cell.length_a   1.000
_cell.length_b   1.000
_cell.length_c   1.000
_cell.angle_alpha   90.00
_cell.angle_beta   90.00
_cell.angle_gamma   90.00
#
_symmetry.space_group_name_H-M   'P 1'
#
loop_
_entity.id
_entity.type
_entity.pdbx_description
1 polymer ?
#
loop_
_entity_poly.entity_id
_entity_poly.type
_entity_poly.pdbx_seq_one_letter_code
_entity_poly.pdbx_strand_id
1 'polypeptide(L)'
;MLWVLVGLMIIEIGVVHLLLALWSRRAALILSLVSLAILGWFLRFIRSFKRCPIWIGPTQLIWRVGHLRSVTVPLSQLAGLRSDWTLADLEAAGVFNGALIAHPNIVVALDPPVRMGRRTVRYLAHRLDDPAAFRRVIENL
;
A
#
# COMPACT_ATOMS: atom_id res chain seq x y z
N MET A 1 1.22 6.46 9.54
CA MET A 1 0.67 5.12 9.89
C MET A 1 1.73 4.03 9.86
N LEU A 2 2.43 3.77 8.74
CA LEU A 2 3.44 2.68 8.69
C LEU A 2 4.60 2.85 9.69
N TRP A 3 5.05 4.08 9.96
CA TRP A 3 6.07 4.33 10.99
C TRP A 3 5.60 4.01 12.41
N VAL A 4 4.29 4.07 12.67
CA VAL A 4 3.72 3.64 13.96
C VAL A 4 3.85 2.13 14.12
N LEU A 5 3.62 1.37 13.03
CA LEU A 5 3.87 -0.08 13.04
C LEU A 5 5.34 -0.40 13.30
N VAL A 6 6.29 0.38 12.75
CA VAL A 6 7.72 0.20 13.07
C VAL A 6 7.98 0.35 14.56
N GLY A 7 7.40 1.38 15.18
CA GLY A 7 7.49 1.56 16.63
C GLY A 7 6.93 0.37 17.41
N LEU A 8 5.75 -0.11 17.02
CA LEU A 8 5.11 -1.28 17.63
C LEU A 8 5.98 -2.55 17.47
N MET A 9 6.52 -2.78 16.27
CA MET A 9 7.42 -3.91 16.00
C MET A 9 8.67 -3.85 16.87
N ILE A 10 9.27 -2.69 17.08
CA ILE A 10 10.45 -2.55 17.95
C ILE A 10 10.11 -2.90 19.40
N ILE A 11 8.97 -2.42 19.91
CA ILE A 11 8.50 -2.74 21.27
C ILE A 11 8.25 -4.24 21.40
N GLU A 12 7.53 -4.83 20.45
CA GLU A 12 7.22 -6.26 20.42
C GLU A 12 8.49 -7.10 20.40
N ILE A 13 9.47 -6.75 19.55
CA ILE A 13 10.77 -7.42 19.50
C ILE A 13 11.51 -7.31 20.84
N GLY A 14 11.46 -6.16 21.51
CA GLY A 14 12.08 -6.02 22.83
C GLY A 14 11.44 -6.97 23.86
N VAL A 15 10.11 -6.96 23.94
CA VAL A 15 9.36 -7.70 24.97
C VAL A 15 9.40 -9.21 24.71
N VAL A 16 9.04 -9.65 23.51
CA VAL A 16 8.91 -11.07 23.17
C VAL A 16 10.27 -11.78 23.28
N HIS A 17 11.33 -11.15 22.79
CA HIS A 17 12.64 -11.78 22.77
C HIS A 17 13.29 -11.79 24.16
N LEU A 18 13.01 -10.79 25.00
CA LEU A 18 13.41 -10.81 26.42
C LEU A 18 12.74 -11.98 27.15
N LEU A 19 11.41 -12.08 27.04
CA LEU A 19 10.65 -13.18 27.67
C LEU A 19 11.12 -14.54 27.16
N LEU A 20 11.35 -14.68 25.85
CA LEU A 20 11.83 -15.92 25.27
C LEU A 20 13.27 -16.24 25.72
N ALA A 21 14.12 -15.24 25.92
CA ALA A 21 15.49 -15.44 26.38
C ALA A 21 15.55 -15.98 27.81
N LEU A 22 14.57 -15.66 28.66
CA LEU A 22 14.43 -16.21 30.01
C LEU A 22 14.14 -17.72 29.99
N TRP A 23 13.47 -18.21 28.94
CA TRP A 23 13.10 -19.62 28.82
C TRP A 23 14.09 -20.42 27.96
N SER A 24 14.52 -19.88 26.82
CA SER A 24 15.45 -20.52 25.90
C SER A 24 16.25 -19.49 25.10
N ARG A 25 17.53 -19.35 25.47
CA ARG A 25 18.46 -18.44 24.78
C ARG A 25 18.60 -18.76 23.28
N ARG A 26 18.55 -20.04 22.89
CA ARG A 26 18.66 -20.45 21.47
C ARG A 26 17.43 -20.02 20.67
N ALA A 27 16.23 -20.26 21.21
CA ALA A 27 14.99 -19.86 20.57
C ALA A 27 14.93 -18.32 20.42
N ALA A 28 15.31 -17.59 21.48
CA ALA A 28 15.40 -16.14 21.44
C ALA A 28 16.36 -15.64 20.36
N LEU A 29 17.55 -16.22 20.22
CA LEU A 29 18.50 -15.82 19.18
C LEU A 29 17.97 -16.05 17.76
N ILE A 30 17.37 -17.21 17.50
CA ILE A 30 16.79 -17.51 16.18
C ILE A 30 15.67 -16.51 15.86
N LEU A 31 14.74 -16.31 16.80
CA LEU A 31 13.64 -15.37 16.63
C LEU A 31 14.15 -13.93 16.46
N SER A 32 15.21 -13.53 17.17
CA SER A 32 15.83 -12.19 17.04
C SER A 32 16.32 -11.95 15.63
N LEU A 33 17.05 -12.90 15.06
CA LEU A 33 17.58 -12.77 13.70
C LEU A 33 16.45 -12.67 12.67
N VAL A 34 15.41 -13.49 12.80
CA VAL A 34 14.23 -13.45 11.91
C VAL A 34 13.51 -12.11 12.05
N SER A 35 13.23 -11.65 13.27
CA SER A 35 12.53 -10.39 13.49
C SER A 35 13.32 -9.17 13.00
N LEU A 36 14.65 -9.15 13.21
CA LEU A 36 15.51 -8.09 12.69
C LEU A 36 15.55 -8.08 11.16
N ALA A 37 15.57 -9.26 10.51
CA ALA A 37 15.50 -9.36 9.06
C ALA A 37 14.17 -8.81 8.52
N ILE A 38 13.04 -9.17 9.15
CA ILE A 38 11.71 -8.66 8.79
C ILE A 38 11.63 -7.14 9.00
N LEU A 39 12.13 -6.63 10.12
CA LEU A 39 12.17 -5.19 10.40
C LEU A 39 13.01 -4.44 9.36
N GLY A 40 14.19 -4.96 9.01
CA GLY A 40 15.05 -4.38 7.98
C GLY A 40 14.36 -4.36 6.60
N TRP A 41 13.71 -5.46 6.22
CA TRP A 41 12.90 -5.54 5.01
C TRP A 41 11.76 -4.51 5.03
N PHE A 42 11.03 -4.39 6.14
CA PHE A 42 9.89 -3.48 6.27
C PHE A 42 10.32 -2.01 6.21
N LEU A 43 11.45 -1.66 6.81
CA LEU A 43 12.06 -0.33 6.69
C LEU A 43 12.45 0.00 5.24
N ARG A 44 12.98 -0.96 4.50
CA ARG A 44 13.28 -0.81 3.07
C ARG A 44 11.98 -0.63 2.27
N PHE A 45 10.93 -1.37 2.61
CA PHE A 45 9.62 -1.22 2.00
C PHE A 45 9.03 0.18 2.24
N ILE A 46 9.03 0.71 3.46
CA ILE A 46 8.54 2.08 3.74
C ILE A 46 9.34 3.11 2.94
N ARG A 47 10.67 2.97 2.86
CA ARG A 47 11.51 3.88 2.08
C ARG A 47 11.25 3.80 0.57
N SER A 48 10.74 2.67 0.07
CA SER A 48 10.42 2.52 -1.35
C SER A 48 9.29 3.43 -1.83
N PHE A 49 8.37 3.84 -0.96
CA PHE A 49 7.29 4.77 -1.33
C PHE A 49 7.82 6.10 -1.88
N LYS A 50 8.93 6.61 -1.34
CA LYS A 50 9.58 7.83 -1.84
C LYS A 50 10.20 7.65 -3.23
N ARG A 51 10.60 6.43 -3.59
CA ARG A 51 11.25 6.12 -4.88
C ARG A 51 10.25 5.66 -5.95
N CYS A 52 9.09 5.18 -5.51
CA CYS A 52 8.06 4.64 -6.38
C CYS A 52 6.72 5.35 -6.11
N PRO A 53 6.64 6.67 -6.36
CA PRO A 53 5.38 7.39 -6.26
C PRO A 53 4.42 6.93 -7.36
N ILE A 54 3.13 7.27 -7.17
CA ILE A 54 2.19 7.25 -8.29
C ILE A 54 2.69 8.23 -9.34
N TRP A 55 2.66 7.80 -10.60
CA TRP A 55 3.12 8.60 -11.71
C TRP A 55 2.00 8.76 -12.72
N ILE A 56 1.71 10.00 -13.08
CA ILE A 56 0.76 10.37 -14.13
C ILE A 56 1.61 10.78 -15.32
N GLY A 57 1.61 9.94 -16.35
CA GLY A 57 2.26 10.22 -17.62
C GLY A 57 1.32 10.88 -18.63
N PRO A 58 1.78 11.08 -19.88
CA PRO A 58 0.96 11.67 -20.94
C PRO A 58 -0.22 10.80 -21.37
N THR A 59 -0.09 9.48 -21.29
CA THR A 59 -1.08 8.52 -21.80
C THR A 59 -1.47 7.44 -20.79
N GLN A 60 -0.76 7.34 -19.67
CA GLN A 60 -0.96 6.29 -18.68
C GLN A 60 -0.74 6.77 -17.25
N LEU A 61 -1.54 6.22 -16.34
CA LEU A 61 -1.40 6.29 -14.90
C LEU A 61 -0.70 5.03 -14.39
N ILE A 62 0.44 5.19 -13.73
CA ILE A 62 1.15 4.10 -13.06
C ILE A 62 0.85 4.20 -11.56
N TRP A 63 0.01 3.29 -11.07
CA TRP A 63 -0.41 3.21 -9.68
C TRP A 63 0.49 2.26 -8.90
N ARG A 64 1.36 2.81 -8.04
CA ARG A 64 2.40 2.06 -7.32
C ARG A 64 2.15 2.01 -5.82
N VAL A 65 2.55 0.91 -5.20
CA VAL A 65 2.55 0.70 -3.73
C VAL A 65 3.97 0.34 -3.31
N GLY A 66 4.84 1.34 -3.31
CA GLY A 66 6.28 1.11 -3.16
C GLY A 66 6.80 0.11 -4.20
N HIS A 67 7.70 -0.78 -3.80
CA HIS A 67 8.13 -1.92 -4.62
C HIS A 67 7.20 -3.15 -4.54
N LEU A 68 6.12 -3.12 -3.75
CA LEU A 68 5.34 -4.32 -3.46
C LEU A 68 4.39 -4.69 -4.60
N ARG A 69 3.67 -3.70 -5.16
CA ARG A 69 2.74 -3.90 -6.27
C ARG A 69 2.68 -2.64 -7.15
N SER A 70 2.36 -2.84 -8.42
CA SER A 70 2.11 -1.78 -9.38
C SER A 70 1.02 -2.22 -10.35
N VAL A 71 0.19 -1.28 -10.80
CA VAL A 71 -0.70 -1.46 -11.93
C VAL A 71 -0.57 -0.25 -12.86
N THR A 72 -0.49 -0.52 -14.16
CA THR A 72 -0.43 0.52 -15.19
C THR A 72 -1.76 0.56 -15.90
N VAL A 73 -2.34 1.76 -16.01
CA VAL A 73 -3.68 1.98 -16.55
C VAL A 73 -3.61 3.11 -17.58
N PRO A 74 -4.02 2.88 -18.84
CA PRO A 74 -4.23 3.95 -19.81
C PRO A 74 -5.15 5.05 -19.26
N LEU A 75 -4.83 6.33 -19.51
CA LEU A 75 -5.67 7.43 -19.02
C LEU A 75 -7.09 7.40 -19.61
N SER A 76 -7.24 6.86 -20.83
CA SER A 76 -8.55 6.66 -21.46
C SER A 76 -9.47 5.70 -20.71
N GLN A 77 -8.96 4.91 -19.76
CA GLN A 77 -9.76 4.03 -18.92
C GLN A 77 -10.16 4.67 -17.59
N LEU A 78 -9.75 5.92 -17.32
CA LEU A 78 -10.14 6.63 -16.10
C LEU A 78 -11.57 7.13 -16.23
N ALA A 79 -12.49 6.50 -15.51
CA ALA A 79 -13.88 6.94 -15.44
C ALA A 79 -14.08 8.11 -14.45
N GLY A 80 -13.04 8.50 -13.73
CA GLY A 80 -13.03 9.62 -12.79
C GLY A 80 -12.91 9.21 -11.33
N LEU A 81 -12.99 10.21 -10.45
CA LEU A 81 -12.90 10.05 -9.00
C LEU A 81 -14.24 9.65 -8.42
N ARG A 82 -14.23 8.74 -7.44
CA ARG A 82 -15.40 8.45 -6.60
C ARG A 82 -15.37 9.35 -5.36
N SER A 83 -16.52 9.95 -5.03
CA SER A 83 -16.73 10.75 -3.82
C SER A 83 -17.18 9.89 -2.64
N ASP A 84 -18.02 8.89 -2.91
CA ASP A 84 -18.66 8.04 -1.92
C ASP A 84 -18.39 6.58 -2.21
N TRP A 85 -17.92 5.86 -1.21
CA TRP A 85 -17.62 4.43 -1.29
C TRP A 85 -17.64 3.79 0.10
N THR A 86 -17.93 2.50 0.14
CA THR A 86 -17.56 1.65 1.27
C THR A 86 -16.44 0.70 0.84
N LEU A 87 -15.59 0.28 1.79
CA LEU A 87 -14.51 -0.65 1.46
C LEU A 87 -15.06 -2.01 0.98
N ALA A 88 -16.18 -2.45 1.56
CA ALA A 88 -16.86 -3.69 1.18
C ALA A 88 -17.33 -3.67 -0.28
N ASP A 89 -17.94 -2.57 -0.72
CA ASP A 89 -18.40 -2.42 -2.12
C ASP A 89 -17.23 -2.43 -3.11
N LEU A 90 -16.13 -1.75 -2.77
CA LEU A 90 -14.92 -1.73 -3.59
C LEU A 90 -14.29 -3.12 -3.70
N GLU A 91 -14.21 -3.85 -2.59
CA GLU A 91 -13.67 -5.22 -2.58
C GLU A 91 -14.53 -6.20 -3.36
N ALA A 92 -15.85 -6.14 -3.19
CA ALA A 92 -16.79 -6.97 -3.94
C ALA A 92 -16.72 -6.73 -5.46
N ALA A 93 -16.54 -5.47 -5.88
CA ALA A 93 -16.45 -5.12 -7.29
C ALA A 93 -15.06 -5.36 -7.91
N GLY A 94 -14.01 -5.46 -7.09
CA GLY A 94 -12.63 -5.65 -7.52
C GLY A 94 -11.81 -4.35 -7.45
N VAL A 95 -11.08 -4.18 -6.34
CA VAL A 95 -10.23 -3.03 -6.07
C VAL A 95 -8.76 -3.39 -6.00
N PHE A 96 -7.92 -2.53 -6.57
CA PHE A 96 -6.50 -2.47 -6.26
C PHE A 96 -6.33 -1.51 -5.07
N ASN A 97 -6.27 -2.06 -3.86
CA ASN A 97 -6.08 -1.26 -2.65
C ASN A 97 -4.58 -1.08 -2.34
N GLY A 98 -4.09 0.14 -2.56
CA GLY A 98 -2.75 0.58 -2.21
C GLY A 98 -2.62 1.23 -0.84
N ALA A 99 -3.72 1.50 -0.13
CA ALA A 99 -3.70 2.16 1.18
C ALA A 99 -3.14 1.27 2.32
N LEU A 100 -2.92 -0.03 2.04
CA LEU A 100 -2.38 -1.03 2.96
C LEU A 100 -3.20 -1.12 4.25
N ILE A 101 -2.64 -0.63 5.36
CA ILE A 101 -3.23 -0.65 6.71
C ILE A 101 -4.07 0.59 7.02
N ALA A 102 -4.13 1.56 6.10
CA ALA A 102 -4.87 2.80 6.30
C ALA A 102 -6.15 2.81 5.46
N HIS A 103 -7.15 3.58 5.91
CA HIS A 103 -8.32 3.84 5.09
C HIS A 103 -7.93 4.71 3.87
N PRO A 104 -8.33 4.35 2.64
CA PRO A 104 -8.05 5.14 1.44
C PRO A 104 -8.73 6.52 1.52
N ASN A 105 -8.11 7.53 0.90
CA ASN A 105 -8.67 8.88 0.78
C ASN A 105 -8.90 9.30 -0.67
N ILE A 106 -8.49 8.45 -1.62
CA ILE A 106 -8.69 8.60 -3.05
C ILE A 106 -9.13 7.24 -3.61
N VAL A 107 -10.19 7.27 -4.40
CA VAL A 107 -10.66 6.15 -5.19
C VAL A 107 -10.91 6.62 -6.61
N VAL A 108 -10.33 5.91 -7.56
CA VAL A 108 -10.45 6.15 -9.00
C VAL A 108 -11.19 4.98 -9.62
N ALA A 109 -12.25 5.26 -10.37
CA ALA A 109 -12.99 4.26 -11.11
C ALA A 109 -12.36 4.03 -12.49
N LEU A 110 -12.40 2.78 -12.95
CA LEU A 110 -11.87 2.35 -14.24
C LEU A 110 -12.99 1.84 -15.13
N ASP A 111 -13.07 2.36 -16.35
CA ASP A 111 -13.97 1.89 -17.40
C ASP A 111 -13.31 1.99 -18.79
N PRO A 112 -13.08 0.88 -19.52
CA PRO A 112 -13.29 -0.50 -19.08
C PRO A 112 -12.30 -0.93 -17.97
N PRO A 113 -12.64 -1.95 -17.17
CA PRO A 113 -11.78 -2.41 -16.08
C PRO A 113 -10.47 -3.03 -16.58
N VAL A 114 -9.43 -2.95 -15.74
CA VAL A 114 -8.11 -3.49 -16.05
C VAL A 114 -7.97 -4.92 -15.56
N ARG A 115 -7.38 -5.80 -16.38
CA ARG A 115 -7.00 -7.14 -15.95
C ARG A 115 -5.59 -7.15 -15.35
N MET A 116 -5.47 -7.63 -14.13
CA MET A 116 -4.20 -7.87 -13.44
C MET A 116 -4.07 -9.37 -13.16
N GLY A 117 -3.43 -10.09 -14.07
CA GLY A 117 -3.42 -11.55 -14.07
C GLY A 117 -4.84 -12.11 -14.18
N ARG A 118 -5.28 -12.88 -13.18
CA ARG A 118 -6.64 -13.46 -13.13
C ARG A 118 -7.69 -12.51 -12.52
N ARG A 119 -7.27 -11.37 -11.96
CA ARG A 119 -8.16 -10.43 -11.28
C ARG A 119 -8.60 -9.32 -12.22
N THR A 120 -9.86 -8.91 -12.09
CA THR A 120 -10.39 -7.72 -12.75
C THR A 120 -10.42 -6.58 -11.74
N VAL A 121 -9.83 -5.45 -12.09
CA VAL A 121 -9.71 -4.26 -11.25
C VAL A 121 -10.60 -3.17 -11.84
N ARG A 122 -11.64 -2.82 -11.10
CA ARG A 122 -12.57 -1.73 -11.42
C ARG A 122 -12.23 -0.43 -10.68
N TYR A 123 -11.54 -0.55 -9.55
CA TYR A 123 -11.22 0.60 -8.71
C TYR A 123 -9.75 0.60 -8.32
N LEU A 124 -9.12 1.77 -8.34
CA LEU A 124 -7.83 2.02 -7.72
C LEU A 124 -8.08 2.82 -6.45
N ALA A 125 -7.72 2.25 -5.30
CA ALA A 125 -7.85 2.94 -4.02
C ALA A 125 -6.46 3.18 -3.44
N HIS A 126 -6.22 4.36 -2.90
CA HIS A 126 -4.98 4.65 -2.19
C HIS A 126 -5.17 5.73 -1.12
N ARG A 127 -4.16 5.87 -0.26
CA ARG A 127 -4.06 6.93 0.72
C ARG A 127 -2.87 7.80 0.33
N LEU A 128 -3.17 8.97 -0.23
CA LEU A 128 -2.17 9.93 -0.66
C LEU A 128 -1.90 10.96 0.43
N ASP A 129 -0.68 11.47 0.47
CA ASP A 129 -0.30 12.52 1.43
C ASP A 129 -0.99 13.85 1.10
N ASP A 130 -1.08 14.21 -0.20
CA ASP A 130 -1.86 15.35 -0.70
C ASP A 130 -2.96 14.88 -1.68
N PRO A 131 -4.13 14.47 -1.18
CA PRO A 131 -5.22 14.05 -2.03
C PRO A 131 -5.82 15.22 -2.82
N ALA A 132 -5.70 16.46 -2.35
CA ALA A 132 -6.27 17.62 -3.04
C ALA A 132 -5.46 17.99 -4.30
N ALA A 133 -4.14 17.92 -4.23
CA ALA A 133 -3.29 18.08 -5.42
C ALA A 133 -3.56 16.99 -6.45
N PHE A 134 -3.71 15.74 -6.01
CA PHE A 134 -4.03 14.64 -6.92
C PHE A 134 -5.38 14.83 -7.61
N ARG A 135 -6.43 15.21 -6.87
CA ARG A 135 -7.75 15.49 -7.44
C ARG A 135 -7.71 16.56 -8.53
N ARG A 136 -7.03 17.68 -8.26
CA ARG A 136 -6.83 18.77 -9.23
C ARG A 136 -6.17 18.30 -10.52
N VAL A 137 -5.20 17.38 -10.45
CA VAL A 137 -4.56 16.87 -11.66
C VAL A 137 -5.53 15.99 -12.45
N ILE A 138 -6.22 15.06 -11.79
CA ILE A 138 -7.14 14.12 -12.45
C ILE A 138 -8.35 14.83 -13.09
N GLU A 139 -8.88 15.87 -12.45
CA GLU A 139 -10.02 16.65 -12.98
C GLU A 139 -9.68 17.44 -14.25
N ASN A 140 -8.38 17.62 -14.54
CA ASN A 140 -7.89 18.34 -15.72
C ASN A 140 -7.37 17.41 -16.83
N LEU A 141 -7.56 16.10 -16.71
CA LEU A 141 -7.22 15.08 -17.73
C LEU A 141 -8.42 14.79 -18.63
#